data_AF-A0A9E1WIM6-F1
#
_entry.id   AF-A0A9E1WIM6-F1
#
_cell.length_a   1.000
_cell.length_b   1.000
_cell.length_c   1.000
_cell.angle_alpha   90.00
_cell.angle_beta   90.00
_cell.angle_gamma   90.00
#
_symmetry.space_group_name_H-M   'P 1'
#
loop_
_entity.id
_entity.type
_entity.pdbx_description
1 polymer ?
#
loop_
_entity_poly.entity_id
_entity_poly.type
_entity_poly.pdbx_seq_one_letter_code
_entity_poly.pdbx_strand_id
1 'polypeptide(L)' 'KTNFFDREGKKVQITFKEPVLDEIINGPNGYAAMVNGNFLLEGDKIFDFVVQKIEKNRIILMQDGSRKILERK' A
#
# COMPACT_ATOMS: atom_id res chain seq x y z
N LYS A 1 -46.76 6.15 -11.04
CA LYS A 1 -45.63 6.93 -10.46
C LYS A 1 -44.61 5.91 -9.98
N THR A 2 -43.56 5.67 -10.77
CA THR A 2 -42.53 4.68 -10.48
C THR A 2 -41.39 5.43 -9.79
N ASN A 3 -41.11 5.07 -8.54
CA ASN A 3 -40.13 5.76 -7.71
C ASN A 3 -38.71 5.49 -8.25
N PHE A 4 -38.04 6.56 -8.66
CA PHE A 4 -36.68 6.55 -9.21
C PHE A 4 -35.58 6.14 -8.20
N PHE A 5 -35.94 5.93 -6.93
CA PHE A 5 -35.00 5.79 -5.82
C PHE A 5 -34.77 4.34 -5.34
N ASP A 6 -35.42 3.34 -5.94
CA ASP A 6 -35.17 1.91 -5.64
C ASP A 6 -33.91 1.36 -6.33
N ARG A 7 -32.83 2.15 -6.38
CA ARG A 7 -31.51 1.57 -6.63
C ARG A 7 -31.02 1.03 -5.30
N GLU A 8 -31.27 -0.27 -5.10
CA GLU A 8 -30.60 -1.08 -4.09
C GLU A 8 -29.14 -0.61 -3.97
N GLY A 9 -28.82 -0.03 -2.82
CA GLY A 9 -27.50 0.52 -2.57
C GLY A 9 -26.47 -0.59 -2.74
N LYS A 10 -25.78 -0.59 -3.89
CA LYS A 10 -24.62 -1.44 -4.10
C LYS A 10 -23.67 -1.15 -2.94
N LYS A 11 -23.61 -2.08 -1.99
CA LYS A 11 -22.61 -2.08 -0.93
C LYS A 11 -21.26 -2.03 -1.64
N VAL A 12 -20.61 -0.87 -1.58
CA VAL A 12 -19.25 -0.70 -2.07
C VAL A 12 -18.41 -1.61 -1.18
N GLN A 13 -18.10 -2.82 -1.66
CA GLN A 13 -17.12 -3.68 -1.01
C GLN A 13 -15.80 -2.95 -1.15
N ILE A 14 -15.35 -2.33 -0.06
CA ILE A 14 -14.02 -1.74 0.03
C ILE A 14 -13.06 -2.93 0.05
N THR A 15 -12.61 -3.37 -1.12
CA THR A 15 -11.58 -4.41 -1.21
C THR A 15 -10.31 -3.78 -0.66
N PHE A 16 -9.96 -4.13 0.59
CA PHE A 16 -8.68 -3.78 1.18
C PHE A 16 -7.58 -4.38 0.29
N LYS A 17 -6.93 -3.54 -0.52
CA LYS A 17 -5.80 -3.97 -1.32
C LYS A 17 -4.62 -4.11 -0.38
N GLU A 18 -4.11 -5.33 -0.26
CA GLU A 18 -2.88 -5.56 0.48
C GLU A 18 -1.69 -4.99 -0.31
N PRO A 19 -0.74 -4.34 0.38
CA PRO A 19 0.49 -3.89 -0.26
C PRO A 19 1.32 -5.12 -0.64
N VAL A 20 1.73 -5.19 -1.90
CA VAL A 20 2.56 -6.23 -2.49
C VAL A 20 3.83 -5.55 -2.99
N LEU A 21 4.98 -6.05 -2.52
CA LEU A 21 6.28 -5.56 -2.95
C LEU A 21 6.60 -6.11 -4.35
N ASP A 22 6.78 -5.21 -5.30
CA ASP A 22 7.20 -5.54 -6.66
C ASP A 22 8.73 -5.54 -6.76
N GLU A 23 9.37 -4.43 -6.39
CA GLU A 23 10.82 -4.25 -6.51
C GLU A 23 11.40 -3.31 -5.44
N ILE A 24 12.65 -3.53 -5.08
CA ILE A 24 13.46 -2.59 -4.29
C ILE A 24 14.59 -2.07 -5.17
N ILE A 25 14.64 -0.75 -5.32
CA ILE A 25 15.56 -0.02 -6.18
C ILE A 25 16.63 0.61 -5.31
N ASN A 26 17.90 0.44 -5.68
CA ASN A 26 19.01 1.11 -5.01
C ASN A 26 19.25 2.48 -5.66
N GLY A 27 19.20 3.53 -4.86
CA GLY A 27 19.42 4.91 -5.27
C GLY A 27 20.64 5.54 -4.59
N PRO A 28 21.09 6.73 -5.05
CA PRO A 28 22.27 7.40 -4.51
C PRO A 28 22.13 7.77 -3.02
N ASN A 29 20.91 7.92 -2.52
CA ASN A 29 20.61 8.32 -1.14
C ASN A 29 20.01 7.19 -0.29
N GLY A 30 20.03 5.93 -0.76
CA GLY A 30 19.45 4.79 -0.04
C GLY A 30 18.56 3.93 -0.94
N TYR A 31 17.49 3.36 -0.38
CA TYR A 31 16.60 2.47 -1.11
C TYR A 31 15.25 3.13 -1.39
N ALA A 32 14.68 2.80 -2.54
CA ALA A 32 13.31 3.08 -2.91
C ALA A 32 12.58 1.76 -3.18
N ALA A 33 11.25 1.80 -3.19
CA ALA A 33 10.43 0.62 -3.41
C ALA A 33 9.33 0.85 -4.44
N MET A 34 9.04 -0.17 -5.23
CA MET A 34 7.78 -0.28 -5.96
C MET A 34 6.82 -1.21 -5.23
N VAL A 35 5.65 -0.69 -4.87
CA VAL A 35 4.60 -1.42 -4.17
C VAL A 35 3.29 -1.23 -4.94
N ASN A 36 2.72 -2.33 -5.43
CA ASN A 36 1.57 -2.36 -6.33
C ASN A 36 1.71 -1.38 -7.52
N GLY A 37 2.91 -1.26 -8.10
CA GLY A 37 3.23 -0.35 -9.19
C GLY A 37 3.39 1.13 -8.79
N ASN A 38 3.39 1.46 -7.50
CA ASN A 38 3.64 2.82 -7.02
C ASN A 38 5.08 2.94 -6.53
N PHE A 39 5.78 3.99 -6.94
CA PHE A 39 7.11 4.32 -6.44
C PHE A 39 7.00 5.02 -5.09
N LEU A 40 7.69 4.49 -4.07
CA LEU A 40 7.62 4.95 -2.69
C LEU A 40 9.03 5.11 -2.09
N LEU A 41 9.15 6.09 -1.21
CA LEU A 41 10.31 6.35 -0.36
C LEU A 41 9.95 6.18 1.12
N GLU A 42 10.98 6.19 1.98
CA GLU A 42 10.77 6.23 3.43
C GLU A 42 9.97 7.48 3.82
N GLY A 43 8.88 7.30 4.58
CA GLY A 43 7.93 8.34 4.97
C GLY A 43 6.67 8.42 4.10
N ASP A 44 6.68 7.83 2.90
CA ASP A 44 5.51 7.87 2.02
C ASP A 44 4.37 6.97 2.53
N LYS A 45 3.15 7.28 2.08
CA LYS A 45 1.95 6.52 2.44
C LYS A 45 1.43 5.73 1.24
N ILE A 46 1.13 4.45 1.45
CA ILE A 46 0.43 3.59 0.51
C ILE A 46 -0.75 2.89 1.18
N PHE A 47 -1.95 3.09 0.64
CA PHE A 47 -3.20 2.70 1.29
C PHE A 47 -3.25 3.29 2.72
N ASP A 48 -3.42 2.44 3.74
CA ASP A 48 -3.41 2.82 5.16
C ASP A 48 -2.05 2.60 5.83
N PHE A 49 -1.02 2.23 5.05
CA PHE A 49 0.33 1.99 5.53
C PHE A 49 1.25 3.17 5.26
N VAL A 50 2.11 3.48 6.23
CA VAL A 50 3.24 4.40 6.06
C VAL A 50 4.52 3.57 5.93
N VAL A 51 5.35 3.91 4.94
CA VAL A 51 6.66 3.31 4.74
C VAL A 51 7.59 3.82 5.83
N GLN A 52 7.95 2.96 6.78
CA GLN A 52 8.83 3.34 7.88
C GLN A 52 10.31 3.21 7.49
N LYS A 53 10.65 2.14 6.77
CA LYS A 53 12.03 1.79 6.42
C LYS A 53 12.05 0.98 5.13
N ILE A 54 13.00 1.27 4.24
CA ILE A 54 13.28 0.46 3.06
C ILE A 54 14.71 -0.06 3.19
N GLU A 55 14.86 -1.38 3.21
CA GLU A 55 16.15 -2.06 3.23
C GLU A 55 16.35 -2.85 1.94
N LYS A 56 17.57 -3.31 1.68
CA LYS A 56 17.93 -4.02 0.43
C LYS A 56 16.98 -5.16 0.04
N ASN A 57 16.45 -5.88 1.04
CA ASN A 57 15.67 -7.11 0.82
C ASN A 57 14.24 -7.04 1.38
N ARG A 58 13.87 -5.95 2.07
CA ARG A 58 12.56 -5.86 2.72
C ARG A 58 12.13 -4.42 2.94
N ILE A 59 10.83 -4.25 3.12
CA ILE A 59 10.19 -2.98 3.46
C ILE A 59 9.42 -3.16 4.76
N ILE A 60 9.54 -2.17 5.64
CA ILE A 60 8.78 -2.10 6.88
C ILE A 60 7.69 -1.05 6.69
N LEU A 61 6.45 -1.51 6.77
CA LEU A 61 5.24 -0.71 6.70
C LEU A 61 4.60 -0.62 8.09
N MET A 62 4.00 0.52 8.40
CA MET A 62 3.29 0.77 9.66
C MET A 62 1.85 1.17 9.38
N GLN A 63 0.89 0.51 10.03
CA GLN A 63 -0.53 0.89 10.01
C GLN A 63 -1.05 0.85 11.45
N ASP A 64 -1.54 1.97 11.97
CA ASP A 64 -2.19 2.06 13.29
C ASP A 64 -1.43 1.35 14.42
N GLY A 65 -0.09 1.51 14.44
CA GLY A 65 0.80 0.89 15.44
C GLY A 65 1.20 -0.56 15.15
N SER A 66 0.61 -1.20 14.14
CA SER A 66 0.99 -2.53 13.67
C SER A 66 2.05 -2.43 12.57
N ARG A 67 3.10 -3.26 12.69
CA ARG A 67 4.14 -3.38 11.66
C ARG A 67 3.79 -4.50 10.67
N LYS A 68 3.95 -4.24 9.38
CA LYS A 68 3.88 -5.23 8.30
C LYS A 68 5.21 -5.23 7.56
N ILE A 69 5.81 -6.41 7.37
CA ILE A 69 7.08 -6.55 6.66
C ILE A 69 6.78 -7.20 5.31
N LEU A 70 7.24 -6.57 4.24
CA LEU A 70 7.20 -7.14 2.89
C LEU A 70 8.61 -7.53 2.50
N GLU A 71 8.81 -8.81 2.21
CA GLU A 71 10.11 -9.34 1.81
C GLU A 71 10.16 -9.55 0.30
N ARG A 72 11.34 -9.33 -0.27
CA ARG A 72 11.60 -9.68 -1.66
C ARG A 72 11.61 -11.21 -1.78
N LYS A 73 10.72 -11.76 -2.62
CA LYS A 73 10.72 -13.19 -2.96
C LYS A 73 11.90 -13.57 -3.85
#